data_AF-A0A3E0M5D4-F1
#
_entry.id   AF-A0A3E0M5D4-F1
#
_cell.length_a   1.000
_cell.length_b   1.000
_cell.length_c   1.000
_cell.angle_alpha   90.00
_cell.angle_beta   90.00
_cell.angle_gamma   90.00
#
_symmetry.space_group_name_H-M   'P 1'
#
loop_
_entity.id
_entity.type
_entity.pdbx_description
1 polymer ?
#
loop_
_entity_poly.entity_id
_entity_poly.type
_entity_poly.pdbx_seq_one_letter_code
_entity_poly.pdbx_strand_id
1 'polypeptide(L)'
;MPLVTGNGLNNTITPSSASAGVTGWYFGLWGDDTIYGYNGNDTINGGDGNDKLFGGTGDDLIDGGFGFDTIDGGLGNDTTSYAFYWGLINANLSTGVVSFPGNSVFTDTLISIENLIGTAGNDTIIGNTADNSLFGEAGNDSINGGDGNDKLFGGTGDDLIDGGFGFDTIDGGLGNDTTSYAFYSGPIDANLATGVVSFPGNSVFTDTLVSIENLIGTAGNDTIIGNTANNSLNGGAGNDSINGGDGNDKLFGGTGDDLIDGGFGFDTIDGGLGNDTTSYAFYSGPINANLATGLVSFPGNSVFTDRLISIENLIGTAGNDTIIGNTADNSLFGEAGNDSINGGDGNDKLFGGTGNDWIDGGFGFDTIDGGLGNDTTSYAFYWGPINANLSTGVVSFPGNSVFTDTLVSIENLIGTAGNDTITGNTADNSLFGEAGNDTINGGLGLDTLTGGAGNDFFRLDNVANRDLITDFSVPADTIILANSLDSTLTGAINPGIKGLLFNSGNVDGSVLDAAQFFQGVGFTGGALGDSSGIYVNTSNGDIWYNDSDVVDSYLIANVGAVAAAGMTNADFVYGV
;
A
#
# COMPACT_ATOMS: atom_id res chain seq x y z
N MET A 1 -35.17 31.24 -45.13
CA MET A 1 -35.07 31.93 -43.84
C MET A 1 -35.12 33.42 -44.12
N PRO A 2 -36.05 34.18 -43.53
CA PRO A 2 -36.00 35.63 -43.59
C PRO A 2 -34.73 36.13 -42.89
N LEU A 3 -34.03 37.07 -43.50
CA LEU A 3 -32.93 37.84 -42.90
C LEU A 3 -33.44 39.27 -42.69
N VAL A 4 -33.38 39.78 -41.46
CA VAL A 4 -33.79 41.14 -41.13
C VAL A 4 -32.65 41.84 -40.38
N THR A 5 -32.22 42.98 -40.90
CA THR A 5 -31.10 43.76 -40.34
C THR A 5 -31.57 45.15 -39.96
N GLY A 6 -31.11 45.64 -38.81
CA GLY A 6 -31.29 47.01 -38.33
C GLY A 6 -30.59 48.04 -39.21
N ASN A 7 -30.71 49.31 -38.82
CA ASN A 7 -30.14 50.44 -39.57
C ASN A 7 -28.97 51.14 -38.85
N GLY A 8 -28.49 50.59 -37.73
CA GLY A 8 -27.41 51.16 -36.92
C GLY A 8 -27.83 52.33 -36.01
N LEU A 9 -29.12 52.41 -35.68
CA LEU A 9 -29.74 53.23 -34.62
C LEU A 9 -30.65 52.32 -33.79
N ASN A 10 -31.23 52.81 -32.70
CA ASN A 10 -32.23 52.06 -31.93
C ASN A 10 -33.41 51.58 -32.80
N ASN A 11 -33.53 50.27 -32.99
CA ASN A 11 -34.52 49.61 -33.83
C ASN A 11 -35.58 48.86 -33.00
N THR A 12 -36.75 48.66 -33.60
CA THR A 12 -37.68 47.61 -33.19
C THR A 12 -37.86 46.66 -34.36
N ILE A 13 -37.23 45.49 -34.28
CA ILE A 13 -37.22 44.47 -35.34
C ILE A 13 -38.31 43.46 -35.03
N THR A 14 -39.29 43.36 -35.94
CA THR A 14 -40.39 42.39 -35.84
C THR A 14 -40.55 41.63 -37.16
N PRO A 15 -40.78 40.30 -37.10
CA PRO A 15 -41.08 39.48 -38.26
C PRO A 15 -42.35 39.98 -38.96
N SER A 16 -42.33 39.97 -40.30
CA SER A 16 -43.54 40.26 -41.07
C SER A 16 -44.63 39.20 -40.80
N SER A 17 -45.90 39.53 -40.99
CA SER A 17 -47.01 38.57 -40.80
C SER A 17 -46.94 37.31 -41.67
N ALA A 18 -46.07 37.27 -42.70
CA ALA A 18 -45.80 36.11 -43.54
C ALA A 18 -44.65 35.21 -43.02
N SER A 19 -43.91 35.66 -42.00
CA SER A 19 -42.76 34.95 -41.41
C SER A 19 -42.96 34.58 -39.93
N ALA A 20 -44.09 34.92 -39.32
CA ALA A 20 -44.46 34.43 -38.00
C ALA A 20 -44.73 32.91 -38.07
N GLY A 21 -43.73 32.09 -37.72
CA GLY A 21 -43.79 30.62 -37.79
C GLY A 21 -42.69 29.95 -38.60
N VAL A 22 -41.62 30.66 -38.97
CA VAL A 22 -40.49 30.11 -39.74
C VAL A 22 -39.19 30.68 -39.19
N THR A 23 -38.19 29.82 -38.95
CA THR A 23 -36.81 30.20 -38.61
C THR A 23 -36.31 31.41 -39.40
N GLY A 24 -35.89 32.45 -38.68
CA GLY A 24 -35.36 33.71 -39.17
C GLY A 24 -34.06 34.13 -38.49
N TRP A 25 -33.33 35.01 -39.17
CA TRP A 25 -32.07 35.59 -38.72
C TRP A 25 -32.24 37.11 -38.54
N TYR A 26 -31.97 37.61 -37.34
CA TYR A 26 -32.23 38.99 -36.94
C TYR A 26 -30.96 39.65 -36.38
N PHE A 27 -30.61 40.83 -36.89
CA PHE A 27 -29.40 41.57 -36.48
C PHE A 27 -29.73 43.03 -36.15
N GLY A 28 -29.43 43.50 -34.94
CA GLY A 28 -29.65 44.90 -34.52
C GLY A 28 -28.59 45.88 -35.02
N LEU A 29 -27.32 45.45 -34.98
CA LEU A 29 -26.11 46.19 -35.35
C LEU A 29 -25.61 47.15 -34.26
N TRP A 30 -26.09 48.39 -34.24
CA TRP A 30 -25.65 49.44 -33.32
C TRP A 30 -26.88 50.14 -32.73
N GLY A 31 -26.78 50.56 -31.47
CA GLY A 31 -27.84 51.26 -30.74
C GLY A 31 -28.67 50.31 -29.88
N ASP A 32 -29.51 50.85 -28.99
CA ASP A 32 -30.35 50.01 -28.13
C ASP A 32 -31.54 49.47 -28.92
N ASP A 33 -31.49 48.18 -29.25
CA ASP A 33 -32.42 47.48 -30.12
C ASP A 33 -33.46 46.66 -29.34
N THR A 34 -34.60 46.42 -29.98
CA THR A 34 -35.61 45.47 -29.49
C THR A 34 -35.98 44.51 -30.61
N ILE A 35 -35.69 43.22 -30.44
CA ILE A 35 -35.81 42.20 -31.48
C ILE A 35 -36.73 41.08 -31.02
N TYR A 36 -37.66 40.66 -31.88
CA TYR A 36 -38.59 39.54 -31.64
C TYR A 36 -38.42 38.44 -32.68
N GLY A 37 -38.23 37.18 -32.29
CA GLY A 37 -38.22 36.00 -33.18
C GLY A 37 -39.61 35.42 -33.46
N TYR A 38 -40.47 35.41 -32.43
CA TYR A 38 -41.81 34.82 -32.40
C TYR A 38 -41.85 33.29 -32.42
N ASN A 39 -41.86 32.67 -33.60
CA ASN A 39 -42.10 31.23 -33.72
C ASN A 39 -41.12 30.59 -34.68
N GLY A 40 -40.58 29.44 -34.27
CA GLY A 40 -39.55 28.70 -34.98
C GLY A 40 -38.18 28.99 -34.36
N ASN A 41 -37.23 28.09 -34.59
CA ASN A 41 -35.86 28.21 -34.08
C ASN A 41 -35.16 29.37 -34.78
N ASP A 42 -34.94 30.48 -34.10
CA ASP A 42 -34.43 31.73 -34.63
C ASP A 42 -32.96 31.96 -34.24
N THR A 43 -32.28 32.82 -34.99
CA THR A 43 -30.94 33.32 -34.64
C THR A 43 -31.01 34.82 -34.50
N ILE A 44 -30.72 35.34 -33.30
CA ILE A 44 -30.85 36.75 -32.95
C ILE A 44 -29.49 37.27 -32.48
N ASN A 45 -29.04 38.38 -33.06
CA ASN A 45 -27.85 39.10 -32.60
C ASN A 45 -28.21 40.58 -32.38
N GLY A 46 -28.05 41.07 -31.14
CA GLY A 46 -28.32 42.45 -30.77
C GLY A 46 -27.30 43.40 -31.39
N GLY A 47 -26.03 43.21 -31.07
CA GLY A 47 -24.92 44.00 -31.61
C GLY A 47 -24.37 44.93 -30.54
N ASP A 48 -23.95 46.15 -30.87
CA ASP A 48 -23.53 47.12 -29.86
C ASP A 48 -24.75 47.88 -29.34
N GLY A 49 -25.01 47.91 -28.04
CA GLY A 49 -26.20 48.56 -27.48
C GLY A 49 -26.67 47.91 -26.20
N ASN A 50 -27.71 48.46 -25.57
CA ASN A 50 -28.42 47.78 -24.49
C ASN A 50 -29.71 47.20 -25.06
N ASP A 51 -29.67 45.94 -25.43
CA ASP A 51 -30.67 45.33 -26.30
C ASP A 51 -31.72 44.54 -25.51
N LYS A 52 -32.88 44.36 -26.14
CA LYS A 52 -33.96 43.51 -25.66
C LYS A 52 -34.31 42.48 -26.70
N LEU A 53 -33.91 41.24 -26.45
CA LEU A 53 -33.98 40.14 -27.41
C LEU A 53 -35.00 39.12 -26.92
N PHE A 54 -35.99 38.80 -27.75
CA PHE A 54 -37.05 37.86 -27.43
C PHE A 54 -37.09 36.76 -28.49
N GLY A 55 -36.71 35.53 -28.14
CA GLY A 55 -36.75 34.36 -29.03
C GLY A 55 -38.18 33.99 -29.39
N GLY A 56 -38.96 33.56 -28.40
CA GLY A 56 -40.39 33.32 -28.51
C GLY A 56 -40.72 31.85 -28.34
N THR A 57 -40.90 31.11 -29.42
CA THR A 57 -41.17 29.66 -29.39
C THR A 57 -40.25 28.95 -30.38
N GLY A 58 -39.72 27.79 -30.02
CA GLY A 58 -38.69 27.13 -30.80
C GLY A 58 -37.37 27.14 -30.03
N ASP A 59 -36.36 26.46 -30.55
CA ASP A 59 -35.03 26.44 -29.93
C ASP A 59 -34.18 27.56 -30.56
N ASP A 60 -34.01 28.66 -29.84
CA ASP A 60 -33.43 29.89 -30.35
C ASP A 60 -31.93 30.02 -29.99
N LEU A 61 -31.15 30.64 -30.87
CA LEU A 61 -29.76 31.04 -30.62
C LEU A 61 -29.68 32.56 -30.53
N ILE A 62 -29.33 33.09 -29.36
CA ILE A 62 -29.37 34.52 -29.07
C ILE A 62 -27.98 35.01 -28.63
N ASP A 63 -27.54 36.13 -29.20
CA ASP A 63 -26.29 36.82 -28.86
C ASP A 63 -26.64 38.28 -28.56
N GLY A 64 -26.37 38.73 -27.33
CA GLY A 64 -26.62 40.12 -26.90
C GLY A 64 -25.75 41.11 -27.67
N GLY A 65 -24.48 40.79 -27.80
CA GLY A 65 -23.44 41.73 -28.21
C GLY A 65 -23.02 42.71 -27.10
N PHE A 66 -22.38 43.81 -27.45
CA PHE A 66 -21.78 44.68 -26.44
C PHE A 66 -22.81 45.61 -25.78
N GLY A 67 -23.09 45.38 -24.49
CA GLY A 67 -23.76 46.34 -23.61
C GLY A 67 -24.60 45.64 -22.54
N PHE A 68 -25.59 46.32 -21.97
CA PHE A 68 -26.47 45.72 -20.96
C PHE A 68 -27.70 45.09 -21.62
N ASP A 69 -27.63 43.80 -21.89
CA ASP A 69 -28.69 43.15 -22.65
C ASP A 69 -29.72 42.44 -21.76
N THR A 70 -30.95 42.38 -22.26
CA THR A 70 -32.00 41.51 -21.73
C THR A 70 -32.34 40.47 -22.79
N ILE A 71 -32.05 39.21 -22.48
CA ILE A 71 -32.23 38.08 -23.37
C ILE A 71 -33.32 37.19 -22.78
N ASP A 72 -34.39 36.98 -23.55
CA ASP A 72 -35.54 36.12 -23.20
C ASP A 72 -35.71 35.05 -24.29
N GLY A 73 -35.34 33.81 -24.01
CA GLY A 73 -35.46 32.69 -24.96
C GLY A 73 -36.93 32.35 -25.24
N GLY A 74 -37.73 32.27 -24.17
CA GLY A 74 -39.15 32.01 -24.25
C GLY A 74 -39.49 30.54 -24.02
N LEU A 75 -40.12 29.90 -25.01
CA LEU A 75 -40.51 28.49 -24.97
C LEU A 75 -39.66 27.67 -25.93
N GLY A 76 -38.84 26.77 -25.40
CA GLY A 76 -38.01 25.90 -26.20
C GLY A 76 -36.83 25.43 -25.39
N ASN A 77 -35.78 25.00 -26.09
CA ASN A 77 -34.46 24.81 -25.52
C ASN A 77 -33.52 25.86 -26.10
N ASP A 78 -33.40 27.00 -25.43
CA ASP A 78 -32.79 28.21 -25.97
C ASP A 78 -31.32 28.32 -25.56
N THR A 79 -30.49 28.87 -26.43
CA THR A 79 -29.04 29.03 -26.25
C THR A 79 -28.65 30.49 -26.33
N THR A 80 -27.94 30.99 -25.31
CA THR A 80 -27.23 32.26 -25.42
C THR A 80 -25.75 32.01 -25.75
N SER A 81 -25.13 32.86 -26.58
CA SER A 81 -23.73 32.69 -26.98
C SER A 81 -22.89 33.92 -26.70
N TYR A 82 -21.73 33.68 -26.08
CA TYR A 82 -20.70 34.67 -25.81
C TYR A 82 -19.40 34.42 -26.58
N ALA A 83 -19.41 33.53 -27.57
CA ALA A 83 -18.22 33.07 -28.30
C ALA A 83 -17.42 34.19 -28.99
N PHE A 84 -18.05 35.34 -29.27
CA PHE A 84 -17.40 36.48 -29.92
C PHE A 84 -16.87 37.54 -28.94
N TYR A 85 -17.10 37.37 -27.64
CA TYR A 85 -16.61 38.27 -26.61
C TYR A 85 -15.16 37.98 -26.26
N TRP A 86 -14.49 39.02 -25.77
CA TRP A 86 -13.07 38.99 -25.44
C TRP A 86 -12.91 39.01 -23.93
N GLY A 87 -12.13 38.06 -23.41
CA GLY A 87 -11.96 37.85 -21.98
C GLY A 87 -13.06 36.97 -21.40
N LEU A 88 -12.99 36.72 -20.10
CA LEU A 88 -13.88 35.78 -19.42
C LEU A 88 -15.25 36.35 -19.06
N ILE A 89 -16.20 35.44 -18.86
CA ILE A 89 -17.51 35.70 -18.25
C ILE A 89 -17.71 34.93 -16.94
N ASN A 90 -18.53 35.49 -16.06
CA ASN A 90 -19.20 34.70 -15.03
C ASN A 90 -20.69 34.65 -15.37
N ALA A 91 -21.16 33.50 -15.80
CA ALA A 91 -22.55 33.23 -16.14
C ALA A 91 -23.21 32.35 -15.09
N ASN A 92 -24.43 32.70 -14.69
CA ASN A 92 -25.23 31.89 -13.80
C ASN A 92 -26.69 31.89 -14.28
N LEU A 93 -27.08 30.79 -14.92
CA LEU A 93 -28.42 30.57 -15.46
C LEU A 93 -29.48 30.48 -14.35
N SER A 94 -29.14 29.95 -13.17
CA SER A 94 -30.06 29.91 -12.03
C SER A 94 -30.48 31.31 -11.55
N THR A 95 -29.58 32.29 -11.65
CA THR A 95 -29.87 33.70 -11.31
C THR A 95 -30.30 34.54 -12.52
N GLY A 96 -30.07 34.03 -13.73
CA GLY A 96 -30.29 34.76 -14.98
C GLY A 96 -29.34 35.94 -15.16
N VAL A 97 -28.08 35.82 -14.74
CA VAL A 97 -27.11 36.93 -14.83
C VAL A 97 -25.81 36.47 -15.47
N VAL A 98 -25.30 37.26 -16.41
CA VAL A 98 -23.93 37.15 -16.93
C VAL A 98 -23.18 38.45 -16.64
N SER A 99 -21.94 38.32 -16.16
CA SER A 99 -21.09 39.47 -15.86
C SER A 99 -19.72 39.34 -16.52
N PHE A 100 -19.11 40.49 -16.82
CA PHE A 100 -17.85 40.58 -17.57
C PHE A 100 -16.76 41.25 -16.71
N PRO A 101 -16.02 40.49 -15.89
CA PRO A 101 -14.95 41.04 -15.07
C PRO A 101 -13.84 41.69 -15.91
N GLY A 102 -13.41 42.89 -15.51
CA GLY A 102 -12.23 43.56 -16.08
C GLY A 102 -12.48 44.44 -17.31
N ASN A 103 -13.64 44.35 -17.96
CA ASN A 103 -14.13 45.36 -18.89
C ASN A 103 -15.22 46.21 -18.21
N SER A 104 -15.45 47.45 -18.67
CA SER A 104 -16.43 48.41 -18.14
C SER A 104 -17.70 47.70 -17.70
N VAL A 105 -17.92 47.53 -16.38
CA VAL A 105 -18.86 46.57 -15.80
C VAL A 105 -20.27 46.73 -16.37
N PHE A 106 -20.61 45.90 -17.35
CA PHE A 106 -21.98 45.64 -17.74
C PHE A 106 -22.35 44.20 -17.42
N THR A 107 -23.65 43.92 -17.41
CA THR A 107 -24.23 42.62 -17.09
C THR A 107 -25.41 42.39 -17.99
N ASP A 108 -25.55 41.14 -18.44
CA ASP A 108 -26.75 40.72 -19.15
C ASP A 108 -27.72 40.05 -18.20
N THR A 109 -29.00 40.21 -18.51
CA THR A 109 -30.10 39.52 -17.84
C THR A 109 -30.63 38.44 -18.76
N LEU A 110 -30.58 37.18 -18.31
CA LEU A 110 -31.09 36.02 -19.01
C LEU A 110 -32.43 35.59 -18.41
N ILE A 111 -33.39 35.29 -19.27
CA ILE A 111 -34.74 34.83 -18.93
C ILE A 111 -35.04 33.65 -19.85
N SER A 112 -35.48 32.52 -19.28
CA SER A 112 -35.80 31.31 -20.05
C SER A 112 -34.68 30.93 -21.04
N ILE A 113 -33.47 30.78 -20.51
CA ILE A 113 -32.31 30.29 -21.26
C ILE A 113 -31.82 29.01 -20.58
N GLU A 114 -31.71 27.95 -21.36
CA GLU A 114 -31.30 26.62 -20.89
C GLU A 114 -29.84 26.31 -21.22
N ASN A 115 -29.26 26.94 -22.25
CA ASN A 115 -27.93 26.62 -22.74
C ASN A 115 -27.06 27.87 -22.87
N LEU A 116 -25.76 27.69 -22.72
CA LEU A 116 -24.80 28.77 -22.82
C LEU A 116 -23.51 28.33 -23.51
N ILE A 117 -23.05 29.15 -24.43
CA ILE A 117 -21.70 29.05 -25.02
C ILE A 117 -20.86 30.17 -24.44
N GLY A 118 -19.74 29.80 -23.83
CA GLY A 118 -18.74 30.69 -23.24
C GLY A 118 -17.95 31.48 -24.27
N THR A 119 -16.86 32.05 -23.81
CA THR A 119 -15.88 32.84 -24.53
C THR A 119 -14.63 32.00 -24.81
N ALA A 120 -13.57 32.60 -25.37
CA ALA A 120 -12.25 31.96 -25.45
C ALA A 120 -11.35 32.27 -24.23
N GLY A 121 -11.93 32.71 -23.11
CA GLY A 121 -11.24 32.97 -21.85
C GLY A 121 -11.76 32.07 -20.73
N ASN A 122 -11.10 32.12 -19.58
CA ASN A 122 -11.39 31.27 -18.41
C ASN A 122 -12.73 31.61 -17.75
N ASP A 123 -13.79 30.95 -18.16
CA ASP A 123 -15.16 31.25 -17.78
C ASP A 123 -15.58 30.55 -16.48
N THR A 124 -16.58 31.12 -15.83
CA THR A 124 -17.34 30.43 -14.78
C THR A 124 -18.78 30.33 -15.23
N ILE A 125 -19.27 29.11 -15.45
CA ILE A 125 -20.61 28.84 -15.98
C ILE A 125 -21.35 27.97 -14.97
N ILE A 126 -22.47 28.46 -14.46
CA ILE A 126 -23.37 27.72 -13.59
C ILE A 126 -24.71 27.56 -14.30
N GLY A 127 -25.16 26.33 -14.46
CA GLY A 127 -26.47 25.99 -15.01
C GLY A 127 -27.62 26.29 -14.06
N ASN A 128 -28.73 25.58 -14.26
CA ASN A 128 -29.94 25.74 -13.46
C ASN A 128 -30.50 24.36 -13.06
N THR A 129 -31.82 24.21 -12.94
CA THR A 129 -32.45 22.94 -12.51
C THR A 129 -33.01 22.13 -13.68
N ALA A 130 -32.76 22.56 -14.91
CA ALA A 130 -33.19 21.91 -16.13
C ALA A 130 -31.96 21.36 -16.86
N ASP A 131 -32.16 20.33 -17.69
CA ASP A 131 -31.13 19.77 -18.56
C ASP A 131 -30.46 20.90 -19.39
N ASN A 132 -29.20 21.20 -19.08
CA ASN A 132 -28.42 22.25 -19.71
C ASN A 132 -27.39 21.68 -20.70
N SER A 133 -27.06 22.46 -21.73
CA SER A 133 -25.87 22.25 -22.56
C SER A 133 -24.94 23.46 -22.39
N LEU A 134 -23.81 23.23 -21.73
CA LEU A 134 -22.86 24.28 -21.35
C LEU A 134 -21.52 24.04 -22.03
N PHE A 135 -20.98 25.07 -22.69
CA PHE A 135 -19.71 25.00 -23.42
C PHE A 135 -18.75 26.06 -22.88
N GLY A 136 -17.60 25.65 -22.37
CA GLY A 136 -16.50 26.54 -21.96
C GLY A 136 -15.73 27.12 -23.15
N GLU A 137 -15.59 26.32 -24.21
CA GLU A 137 -14.84 26.62 -25.44
C GLU A 137 -13.32 26.59 -25.25
N ALA A 138 -12.68 27.71 -24.93
CA ALA A 138 -11.23 27.75 -24.75
C ALA A 138 -10.88 28.55 -23.51
N GLY A 139 -9.87 28.12 -22.78
CA GLY A 139 -9.58 28.70 -21.47
C GLY A 139 -9.61 27.58 -20.43
N ASN A 140 -9.28 27.93 -19.20
CA ASN A 140 -9.45 27.01 -18.07
C ASN A 140 -10.76 27.37 -17.39
N ASP A 141 -11.81 26.62 -17.70
CA ASP A 141 -13.19 26.94 -17.36
C ASP A 141 -13.64 26.22 -16.10
N SER A 142 -14.60 26.83 -15.41
CA SER A 142 -15.29 26.24 -14.26
C SER A 142 -16.76 26.09 -14.60
N ILE A 143 -17.21 24.86 -14.76
CA ILE A 143 -18.57 24.55 -15.22
C ILE A 143 -19.28 23.72 -14.13
N ASN A 144 -20.45 24.19 -13.69
CA ASN A 144 -21.33 23.43 -12.81
C ASN A 144 -22.71 23.30 -13.49
N GLY A 145 -23.17 22.07 -13.74
CA GLY A 145 -24.44 21.79 -14.41
C GLY A 145 -25.67 22.19 -13.59
N GLY A 146 -25.67 21.87 -12.29
CA GLY A 146 -26.75 22.22 -11.38
C GLY A 146 -27.63 21.01 -11.04
N ASP A 147 -28.93 21.07 -11.28
CA ASP A 147 -29.76 19.85 -11.31
C ASP A 147 -30.20 19.62 -12.76
N GLY A 148 -30.35 18.39 -13.20
CA GLY A 148 -30.72 18.10 -14.59
C GLY A 148 -29.88 16.96 -15.16
N ASN A 149 -30.17 16.55 -16.38
CA ASN A 149 -29.27 15.67 -17.14
C ASN A 149 -28.47 16.54 -18.09
N ASP A 150 -27.31 16.97 -17.62
CA ASP A 150 -26.57 18.04 -18.25
C ASP A 150 -25.54 17.50 -19.25
N LYS A 151 -25.20 18.34 -20.23
CA LYS A 151 -24.11 18.11 -21.17
C LYS A 151 -23.10 19.23 -21.03
N LEU A 152 -21.97 18.90 -20.46
CA LEU A 152 -20.93 19.84 -20.07
C LEU A 152 -19.70 19.59 -20.94
N PHE A 153 -19.26 20.62 -21.65
CA PHE A 153 -18.10 20.57 -22.53
C PHE A 153 -17.10 21.63 -22.07
N GLY A 154 -15.96 21.20 -21.54
CA GLY A 154 -14.85 22.09 -21.15
C GLY A 154 -14.27 22.77 -22.38
N GLY A 155 -13.66 21.99 -23.26
CA GLY A 155 -13.22 22.44 -24.57
C GLY A 155 -11.71 22.35 -24.69
N THR A 156 -10.98 23.47 -24.67
CA THR A 156 -9.52 23.45 -24.64
C THR A 156 -9.00 24.22 -23.44
N GLY A 157 -8.04 23.65 -22.70
CA GLY A 157 -7.52 24.21 -21.47
C GLY A 157 -7.70 23.21 -20.34
N ASP A 158 -7.31 23.57 -19.12
CA ASP A 158 -7.48 22.68 -17.98
C ASP A 158 -8.76 23.05 -17.23
N ASP A 159 -9.81 22.28 -17.43
CA ASP A 159 -11.17 22.60 -16.99
C ASP A 159 -11.54 21.92 -15.67
N LEU A 160 -12.41 22.57 -14.89
CA LEU A 160 -13.03 22.02 -13.69
C LEU A 160 -14.54 21.88 -13.92
N ILE A 161 -15.03 20.64 -13.97
CA ILE A 161 -16.41 20.35 -14.35
C ILE A 161 -17.13 19.55 -13.25
N ASP A 162 -18.23 20.10 -12.77
CA ASP A 162 -19.14 19.48 -11.80
C ASP A 162 -20.48 19.23 -12.50
N GLY A 163 -20.86 17.95 -12.62
CA GLY A 163 -22.09 17.53 -13.29
C GLY A 163 -23.35 18.13 -12.66
N GLY A 164 -23.37 18.22 -11.33
CA GLY A 164 -24.60 18.47 -10.60
C GLY A 164 -25.40 17.19 -10.29
N PHE A 165 -26.68 17.35 -9.97
CA PHE A 165 -27.57 16.22 -9.71
C PHE A 165 -28.27 15.77 -11.00
N GLY A 166 -28.00 14.56 -11.45
CA GLY A 166 -28.76 13.88 -12.50
C GLY A 166 -27.87 12.97 -13.32
N PHE A 167 -28.27 12.66 -14.56
CA PHE A 167 -27.45 11.83 -15.46
C PHE A 167 -26.63 12.74 -16.38
N ASP A 168 -25.39 13.00 -15.99
CA ASP A 168 -24.60 14.00 -16.70
C ASP A 168 -23.66 13.37 -17.73
N THR A 169 -23.43 14.10 -18.81
CA THR A 169 -22.35 13.83 -19.76
C THR A 169 -21.33 14.93 -19.64
N ILE A 170 -20.13 14.57 -19.17
CA ILE A 170 -19.02 15.49 -18.93
C ILE A 170 -17.92 15.16 -19.93
N ASP A 171 -17.57 16.13 -20.78
CA ASP A 171 -16.45 16.05 -21.72
C ASP A 171 -15.45 17.17 -21.42
N GLY A 172 -14.27 16.81 -20.90
CA GLY A 172 -13.20 17.78 -20.62
C GLY A 172 -12.63 18.39 -21.90
N GLY A 173 -12.51 17.57 -22.95
CA GLY A 173 -11.93 17.98 -24.22
C GLY A 173 -10.40 17.85 -24.24
N LEU A 174 -9.71 18.94 -24.56
CA LEU A 174 -8.25 18.99 -24.67
C LEU A 174 -7.65 19.70 -23.47
N GLY A 175 -6.89 18.99 -22.66
CA GLY A 175 -6.14 19.58 -21.58
C GLY A 175 -5.86 18.56 -20.51
N ASN A 176 -5.79 19.02 -19.27
CA ASN A 176 -5.76 18.17 -18.10
C ASN A 176 -6.97 18.51 -17.22
N ASP A 177 -8.07 17.81 -17.48
CA ASP A 177 -9.39 18.20 -17.00
C ASP A 177 -9.75 17.48 -15.71
N THR A 178 -10.52 18.14 -14.86
CA THR A 178 -10.90 17.65 -13.53
C THR A 178 -12.41 17.61 -13.40
N THR A 179 -12.95 16.45 -13.01
CA THR A 179 -14.32 16.38 -12.49
C THR A 179 -14.33 16.29 -10.97
N SER A 180 -15.32 16.90 -10.33
CA SER A 180 -15.38 17.01 -8.87
C SER A 180 -16.72 16.57 -8.30
N TYR A 181 -16.65 15.65 -7.34
CA TYR A 181 -17.78 15.15 -6.54
C TYR A 181 -17.68 15.57 -5.06
N ALA A 182 -16.83 16.55 -4.73
CA ALA A 182 -16.55 16.96 -3.35
C ALA A 182 -17.77 17.46 -2.55
N PHE A 183 -18.84 17.89 -3.23
CA PHE A 183 -20.04 18.43 -2.58
C PHE A 183 -21.16 17.39 -2.39
N TYR A 184 -20.97 16.17 -2.86
CA TYR A 184 -21.97 15.12 -2.80
C TYR A 184 -21.87 14.32 -1.51
N SER A 185 -23.01 13.80 -1.08
CA SER A 185 -23.10 12.96 0.11
C SER A 185 -23.10 11.48 -0.26
N GLY A 186 -22.32 10.69 0.46
CA GLY A 186 -22.23 9.24 0.23
C GLY A 186 -21.21 8.89 -0.85
N PRO A 187 -20.87 7.61 -0.97
CA PRO A 187 -19.74 7.18 -1.78
C PRO A 187 -20.03 7.23 -3.28
N ILE A 188 -18.98 7.23 -4.08
CA ILE A 188 -19.00 6.97 -5.53
C ILE A 188 -18.16 5.75 -5.90
N ASP A 189 -18.58 5.07 -6.96
CA ASP A 189 -17.74 4.15 -7.72
C ASP A 189 -17.41 4.84 -9.06
N ALA A 190 -16.20 5.37 -9.18
CA ALA A 190 -15.70 6.07 -10.35
C ALA A 190 -14.65 5.24 -11.10
N ASN A 191 -14.77 5.18 -12.41
CA ASN A 191 -13.81 4.49 -13.26
C ASN A 191 -13.56 5.28 -14.56
N LEU A 192 -12.43 6.01 -14.59
CA LEU A 192 -12.01 6.82 -15.72
C LEU A 192 -11.64 5.98 -16.95
N ALA A 193 -11.21 4.72 -16.78
CA ALA A 193 -10.96 3.83 -17.91
C ALA A 193 -12.24 3.44 -18.66
N THR A 194 -13.37 3.34 -17.95
CA THR A 194 -14.69 3.10 -18.55
C THR A 194 -15.47 4.37 -18.84
N GLY A 195 -15.06 5.50 -18.25
CA GLY A 195 -15.75 6.78 -18.35
C GLY A 195 -17.10 6.79 -17.61
N VAL A 196 -17.20 6.10 -16.46
CA VAL A 196 -18.47 5.98 -15.72
C VAL A 196 -18.25 6.31 -14.25
N VAL A 197 -19.16 7.08 -13.67
CA VAL A 197 -19.29 7.28 -12.22
C VAL A 197 -20.69 6.86 -11.79
N SER A 198 -20.77 6.11 -10.68
CA SER A 198 -22.04 5.66 -10.12
C SER A 198 -22.09 5.89 -8.62
N PHE A 199 -23.30 5.95 -8.06
CA PHE A 199 -23.55 6.28 -6.66
C PHE A 199 -24.15 5.08 -5.91
N PRO A 200 -23.35 4.25 -5.23
CA PRO A 200 -23.82 3.08 -4.51
C PRO A 200 -24.93 3.41 -3.51
N GLY A 201 -26.00 2.60 -3.51
CA GLY A 201 -27.16 2.81 -2.62
C GLY A 201 -28.15 3.88 -3.07
N ASN A 202 -27.79 4.70 -4.07
CA ASN A 202 -28.69 5.61 -4.76
C ASN A 202 -28.78 5.22 -6.24
N SER A 203 -29.57 4.17 -6.51
CA SER A 203 -29.72 3.49 -7.83
C SER A 203 -30.27 4.35 -8.98
N VAL A 204 -30.24 5.68 -8.89
CA VAL A 204 -31.08 6.57 -9.70
C VAL A 204 -30.31 7.34 -10.77
N PHE A 205 -28.99 7.53 -10.69
CA PHE A 205 -28.22 8.12 -11.80
C PHE A 205 -26.73 7.76 -11.82
N THR A 206 -26.12 7.88 -13.01
CA THR A 206 -24.72 7.62 -13.33
C THR A 206 -24.23 8.68 -14.31
N ASP A 207 -23.01 9.15 -14.15
CA ASP A 207 -22.41 10.11 -15.07
C ASP A 207 -21.55 9.39 -16.10
N THR A 208 -21.47 10.00 -17.29
CA THR A 208 -20.57 9.58 -18.36
C THR A 208 -19.45 10.60 -18.48
N LEU A 209 -18.22 10.15 -18.33
CA LEU A 209 -17.01 10.96 -18.44
C LEU A 209 -16.29 10.68 -19.76
N VAL A 210 -15.88 11.74 -20.43
CA VAL A 210 -15.12 11.73 -21.68
C VAL A 210 -13.95 12.69 -21.52
N SER A 211 -12.74 12.25 -21.88
CA SER A 211 -11.53 13.09 -21.80
C SER A 211 -11.35 13.76 -20.42
N ILE A 212 -11.45 12.97 -19.35
CA ILE A 212 -11.21 13.42 -17.98
C ILE A 212 -10.00 12.67 -17.42
N GLU A 213 -9.01 13.43 -16.95
CA GLU A 213 -7.77 12.91 -16.37
C GLU A 213 -7.80 12.91 -14.84
N ASN A 214 -8.56 13.81 -14.22
CA ASN A 214 -8.52 14.03 -12.77
C ASN A 214 -9.92 13.92 -12.16
N LEU A 215 -9.97 13.41 -10.94
CA LEU A 215 -11.22 13.23 -10.21
C LEU A 215 -11.02 13.56 -8.73
N ILE A 216 -11.98 14.31 -8.19
CA ILE A 216 -12.12 14.54 -6.75
C ILE A 216 -13.36 13.79 -6.29
N GLY A 217 -13.18 12.88 -5.33
CA GLY A 217 -14.24 12.11 -4.68
C GLY A 217 -15.08 12.94 -3.73
N THR A 218 -15.85 12.24 -2.91
CA THR A 218 -16.84 12.75 -1.98
C THR A 218 -16.27 12.81 -0.55
N ALA A 219 -17.15 12.85 0.44
CA ALA A 219 -16.81 12.64 1.85
C ALA A 219 -17.25 11.25 2.37
N GLY A 220 -17.59 10.33 1.46
CA GLY A 220 -17.87 8.92 1.75
C GLY A 220 -16.75 8.02 1.25
N ASN A 221 -16.86 6.73 1.54
CA ASN A 221 -15.86 5.73 1.16
C ASN A 221 -15.92 5.41 -0.34
N ASP A 222 -15.08 6.07 -1.11
CA ASP A 222 -15.12 6.03 -2.57
C ASP A 222 -14.29 4.88 -3.14
N THR A 223 -14.68 4.39 -4.30
CA THR A 223 -13.84 3.54 -5.15
C THR A 223 -13.50 4.30 -6.41
N ILE A 224 -12.23 4.64 -6.61
CA ILE A 224 -11.77 5.45 -7.75
C ILE A 224 -10.72 4.65 -8.53
N ILE A 225 -10.96 4.47 -9.83
CA ILE A 225 -10.04 3.82 -10.76
C ILE A 225 -9.68 4.82 -11.85
N GLY A 226 -8.39 5.08 -12.03
CA GLY A 226 -7.85 5.90 -13.10
C GLY A 226 -7.91 5.21 -14.48
N ASN A 227 -7.15 5.73 -15.43
CA ASN A 227 -7.03 5.20 -16.78
C ASN A 227 -5.56 4.95 -17.14
N THR A 228 -5.20 5.08 -18.42
CA THR A 228 -3.81 4.84 -18.85
C THR A 228 -3.01 6.14 -18.99
N ALA A 229 -3.59 7.28 -18.65
CA ALA A 229 -2.95 8.58 -18.65
C ALA A 229 -2.50 8.92 -17.23
N ASN A 230 -1.65 9.94 -17.09
CA ASN A 230 -1.28 10.43 -15.77
C ASN A 230 -2.50 11.06 -15.10
N ASN A 231 -3.01 10.46 -14.04
CA ASN A 231 -4.18 10.91 -13.33
C ASN A 231 -3.82 11.66 -12.03
N SER A 232 -4.65 12.61 -11.63
CA SER A 232 -4.69 13.15 -10.27
C SER A 232 -6.01 12.75 -9.62
N LEU A 233 -5.94 11.80 -8.69
CA LEU A 233 -7.11 11.22 -8.05
C LEU A 233 -7.08 11.56 -6.56
N ASN A 234 -8.18 12.12 -6.04
CA ASN A 234 -8.33 12.47 -4.64
C ASN A 234 -9.59 11.81 -4.08
N GLY A 235 -9.44 10.91 -3.10
CA GLY A 235 -10.55 10.22 -2.43
C GLY A 235 -11.42 11.19 -1.64
N GLY A 236 -10.78 12.05 -0.85
CA GLY A 236 -11.45 13.11 -0.11
C GLY A 236 -11.52 12.76 1.37
N ALA A 237 -12.71 12.48 1.88
CA ALA A 237 -12.86 11.96 3.23
C ALA A 237 -13.62 10.64 3.18
N GLY A 238 -13.30 9.71 4.09
CA GLY A 238 -13.81 8.35 4.00
C GLY A 238 -12.65 7.38 3.94
N ASN A 239 -12.95 6.09 4.00
CA ASN A 239 -11.95 5.06 3.76
C ASN A 239 -12.04 4.68 2.29
N ASP A 240 -11.15 5.22 1.49
CA ASP A 240 -11.22 5.20 0.04
C ASP A 240 -10.37 4.07 -0.55
N SER A 241 -10.77 3.58 -1.72
CA SER A 241 -10.04 2.61 -2.51
C SER A 241 -9.66 3.25 -3.83
N ILE A 242 -8.37 3.56 -4.01
CA ILE A 242 -7.86 4.27 -5.18
C ILE A 242 -6.90 3.36 -5.96
N ASN A 243 -7.12 3.22 -7.26
CA ASN A 243 -6.18 2.58 -8.19
C ASN A 243 -5.83 3.57 -9.31
N GLY A 244 -4.55 3.94 -9.45
CA GLY A 244 -4.08 4.90 -10.46
C GLY A 244 -4.20 4.41 -11.90
N GLY A 245 -3.96 3.13 -12.14
CA GLY A 245 -4.01 2.52 -13.48
C GLY A 245 -2.64 2.42 -14.13
N ASP A 246 -2.49 2.87 -15.37
CA ASP A 246 -1.15 3.07 -15.95
C ASP A 246 -0.90 4.57 -16.03
N GLY A 247 0.32 5.04 -15.79
CA GLY A 247 0.59 6.47 -15.80
C GLY A 247 1.59 6.85 -14.72
N ASN A 248 1.98 8.11 -14.68
CA ASN A 248 2.68 8.66 -13.52
C ASN A 248 1.66 9.44 -12.70
N ASP A 249 1.04 8.75 -11.75
CA ASP A 249 -0.16 9.23 -11.10
C ASP A 249 0.14 10.00 -9.81
N LYS A 250 -0.82 10.85 -9.43
CA LYS A 250 -0.85 11.52 -8.13
C LYS A 250 -2.12 11.11 -7.41
N LEU A 251 -1.94 10.28 -6.40
CA LEU A 251 -3.03 9.68 -5.65
C LEU A 251 -3.04 10.27 -4.24
N PHE A 252 -4.19 10.78 -3.84
CA PHE A 252 -4.42 11.36 -2.52
C PHE A 252 -5.59 10.60 -1.87
N GLY A 253 -5.34 9.89 -0.77
CA GLY A 253 -6.39 9.25 0.02
C GLY A 253 -7.27 10.30 0.68
N GLY A 254 -6.66 11.07 1.58
CA GLY A 254 -7.28 12.25 2.18
C GLY A 254 -7.44 12.07 3.68
N THR A 255 -8.67 11.88 4.17
CA THR A 255 -8.89 11.54 5.59
C THR A 255 -9.66 10.26 5.73
N GLY A 256 -9.20 9.34 6.57
CA GLY A 256 -9.76 8.01 6.74
C GLY A 256 -8.67 6.97 6.53
N ASP A 257 -9.00 5.70 6.66
CA ASP A 257 -8.02 4.63 6.43
C ASP A 257 -8.13 4.16 4.97
N ASP A 258 -7.20 4.60 4.13
CA ASP A 258 -7.27 4.46 2.68
C ASP A 258 -6.47 3.26 2.15
N LEU A 259 -6.93 2.69 1.04
CA LEU A 259 -6.25 1.65 0.28
C LEU A 259 -5.86 2.19 -1.09
N ILE A 260 -4.57 2.33 -1.35
CA ILE A 260 -4.06 2.98 -2.56
C ILE A 260 -3.09 2.08 -3.34
N ASP A 261 -3.43 1.81 -4.59
CA ASP A 261 -2.59 1.14 -5.57
C ASP A 261 -2.15 2.16 -6.63
N GLY A 262 -0.84 2.40 -6.72
CA GLY A 262 -0.24 3.34 -7.66
C GLY A 262 -0.56 3.03 -9.11
N GLY A 263 -0.57 1.73 -9.45
CA GLY A 263 -0.58 1.32 -10.84
C GLY A 263 0.81 1.09 -11.42
N PHE A 264 0.89 1.09 -12.75
CA PHE A 264 2.15 1.06 -13.47
C PHE A 264 2.63 2.48 -13.78
N GLY A 265 3.76 2.88 -13.20
CA GLY A 265 4.54 4.03 -13.62
C GLY A 265 5.23 4.68 -12.43
N PHE A 266 5.59 5.96 -12.53
CA PHE A 266 6.20 6.71 -11.42
C PHE A 266 5.11 7.41 -10.61
N ASP A 267 4.65 6.77 -9.54
CA ASP A 267 3.50 7.29 -8.82
C ASP A 267 3.91 8.10 -7.59
N THR A 268 3.10 9.10 -7.27
CA THR A 268 3.10 9.75 -5.97
C THR A 268 1.84 9.34 -5.24
N ILE A 269 2.01 8.68 -4.11
CA ILE A 269 0.92 8.22 -3.25
C ILE A 269 1.01 8.99 -1.93
N ASP A 270 -0.05 9.70 -1.58
CA ASP A 270 -0.21 10.37 -0.29
C ASP A 270 -1.47 9.83 0.41
N GLY A 271 -1.30 9.05 1.47
CA GLY A 271 -2.43 8.51 2.25
C GLY A 271 -3.22 9.62 2.95
N GLY A 272 -2.51 10.57 3.54
CA GLY A 272 -3.08 11.70 4.23
C GLY A 272 -3.23 11.45 5.73
N LEU A 273 -4.44 11.62 6.26
CA LEU A 273 -4.74 11.42 7.68
C LEU A 273 -5.47 10.10 7.87
N GLY A 274 -4.84 9.16 8.55
CA GLY A 274 -5.48 7.90 8.91
C GLY A 274 -4.42 6.84 9.12
N ASN A 275 -4.82 5.59 8.95
CA ASN A 275 -3.89 4.46 8.87
C ASN A 275 -3.96 3.87 7.46
N ASP A 276 -3.09 4.36 6.59
CA ASP A 276 -3.22 4.18 5.15
C ASP A 276 -2.37 3.00 4.66
N THR A 277 -2.87 2.30 3.65
CA THR A 277 -2.24 1.10 3.08
C THR A 277 -1.97 1.31 1.61
N THR A 278 -0.72 1.10 1.21
CA THR A 278 -0.41 0.91 -0.22
C THR A 278 -0.25 -0.57 -0.57
N SER A 279 -0.73 -0.98 -1.74
CA SER A 279 -0.75 -2.39 -2.13
C SER A 279 -0.01 -2.64 -3.44
N TYR A 280 0.87 -3.64 -3.41
CA TYR A 280 1.60 -4.15 -4.58
C TYR A 280 1.22 -5.60 -4.91
N ALA A 281 0.15 -6.14 -4.33
CA ALA A 281 -0.21 -7.57 -4.43
C ALA A 281 -0.47 -8.06 -5.87
N PHE A 282 -0.77 -7.15 -6.80
CA PHE A 282 -1.07 -7.49 -8.19
C PHE A 282 0.14 -7.45 -9.12
N TYR A 283 1.31 -7.03 -8.62
CA TYR A 283 2.54 -6.94 -9.42
C TYR A 283 3.34 -8.24 -9.38
N SER A 284 4.13 -8.44 -10.44
CA SER A 284 5.00 -9.59 -10.58
C SER A 284 6.44 -9.24 -10.29
N GLY A 285 7.13 -10.11 -9.56
CA GLY A 285 8.53 -9.92 -9.20
C GLY A 285 8.69 -9.05 -7.96
N PRO A 286 9.90 -9.00 -7.39
CA PRO A 286 10.10 -8.43 -6.07
C PRO A 286 9.99 -6.90 -6.06
N ILE A 287 9.78 -6.33 -4.88
CA ILE A 287 9.94 -4.92 -4.58
C ILE A 287 11.00 -4.68 -3.49
N ASN A 288 11.62 -3.51 -3.55
CA ASN A 288 12.36 -2.91 -2.44
C ASN A 288 11.56 -1.70 -1.95
N ALA A 289 10.84 -1.85 -0.85
CA ALA A 289 10.05 -0.82 -0.21
C ALA A 289 10.72 -0.32 1.07
N ASN A 290 10.70 1.00 1.27
CA ASN A 290 11.20 1.62 2.49
C ASN A 290 10.30 2.82 2.85
N LEU A 291 9.41 2.60 3.82
CA LEU A 291 8.47 3.60 4.32
C LEU A 291 9.18 4.76 5.03
N ALA A 292 10.33 4.53 5.67
CA ALA A 292 11.13 5.60 6.28
C ALA A 292 11.68 6.60 5.26
N THR A 293 11.98 6.15 4.03
CA THR A 293 12.39 7.03 2.92
C THR A 293 11.23 7.43 2.01
N GLY A 294 10.09 6.76 2.12
CA GLY A 294 8.93 6.93 1.26
C GLY A 294 9.19 6.50 -0.19
N LEU A 295 9.94 5.41 -0.41
CA LEU A 295 10.29 4.94 -1.75
C LEU A 295 10.00 3.45 -1.92
N VAL A 296 9.46 3.09 -3.08
CA VAL A 296 9.30 1.70 -3.52
C VAL A 296 9.90 1.53 -4.91
N SER A 297 10.73 0.53 -5.11
CA SER A 297 11.39 0.27 -6.40
C SER A 297 11.30 -1.20 -6.80
N PHE A 298 11.31 -1.48 -8.09
CA PHE A 298 11.20 -2.82 -8.65
C PHE A 298 12.56 -3.31 -9.19
N PRO A 299 13.27 -4.20 -8.48
CA PRO A 299 14.58 -4.70 -8.92
C PRO A 299 14.50 -5.39 -10.28
N GLY A 300 15.41 -5.06 -11.19
CA GLY A 300 15.45 -5.65 -12.54
C GLY A 300 14.50 -5.02 -13.55
N ASN A 301 13.58 -4.15 -13.11
CA ASN A 301 12.79 -3.28 -13.97
C ASN A 301 13.13 -1.82 -13.63
N SER A 302 14.22 -1.32 -14.22
CA SER A 302 14.83 -0.02 -13.90
C SER A 302 14.02 1.20 -14.39
N VAL A 303 12.69 1.09 -14.46
CA VAL A 303 11.89 2.05 -15.20
C VAL A 303 11.00 2.89 -14.29
N PHE A 304 10.59 2.45 -13.09
CA PHE A 304 9.76 3.28 -12.21
C PHE A 304 10.02 3.08 -10.70
N THR A 305 9.82 4.12 -9.90
CA THR A 305 9.98 4.16 -8.43
C THR A 305 8.89 5.04 -7.87
N ASP A 306 8.08 4.48 -6.99
CA ASP A 306 6.98 5.23 -6.39
C ASP A 306 7.47 6.03 -5.19
N ARG A 307 6.79 7.13 -4.94
CA ARG A 307 7.01 7.98 -3.80
C ARG A 307 5.80 7.93 -2.88
N LEU A 308 6.02 7.42 -1.68
CA LEU A 308 5.01 7.30 -0.63
C LEU A 308 5.12 8.47 0.35
N ILE A 309 3.99 9.01 0.75
CA ILE A 309 3.82 10.08 1.71
C ILE A 309 2.68 9.67 2.64
N SER A 310 2.86 9.78 3.95
CA SER A 310 1.82 9.46 4.94
C SER A 310 1.22 8.06 4.70
N ILE A 311 2.07 7.05 4.55
CA ILE A 311 1.67 5.64 4.41
C ILE A 311 2.25 4.85 5.57
N GLU A 312 1.38 4.15 6.29
CA GLU A 312 1.73 3.34 7.46
C GLU A 312 1.85 1.86 7.14
N ASN A 313 1.09 1.37 6.14
CA ASN A 313 1.02 -0.05 5.82
C ASN A 313 1.38 -0.34 4.37
N LEU A 314 1.93 -1.52 4.15
CA LEU A 314 2.32 -1.96 2.81
C LEU A 314 2.03 -3.45 2.61
N ILE A 315 1.42 -3.77 1.48
CA ILE A 315 1.27 -5.14 0.99
C ILE A 315 2.26 -5.34 -0.16
N GLY A 316 3.11 -6.35 -0.03
CA GLY A 316 4.11 -6.76 -1.01
C GLY A 316 3.49 -7.42 -2.26
N THR A 317 4.37 -7.99 -3.06
CA THR A 317 4.07 -8.77 -4.27
C THR A 317 4.10 -10.26 -3.96
N ALA A 318 3.88 -11.12 -4.95
CA ALA A 318 4.15 -12.56 -4.81
C ALA A 318 5.63 -12.94 -5.12
N GLY A 319 6.55 -11.99 -5.04
CA GLY A 319 7.99 -12.17 -5.20
C GLY A 319 8.75 -11.96 -3.90
N ASN A 320 10.07 -12.20 -3.93
CA ASN A 320 10.93 -12.05 -2.74
C ASN A 320 11.18 -10.58 -2.40
N ASP A 321 10.37 -10.02 -1.54
CA ASP A 321 10.35 -8.60 -1.25
C ASP A 321 11.35 -8.20 -0.17
N THR A 322 11.78 -6.94 -0.23
CA THR A 322 12.48 -6.28 0.89
C THR A 322 11.62 -5.12 1.34
N ILE A 323 11.05 -5.20 2.54
CA ILE A 323 10.13 -4.22 3.09
C ILE A 323 10.72 -3.68 4.40
N ILE A 324 10.86 -2.36 4.47
CA ILE A 324 11.32 -1.66 5.67
C ILE A 324 10.25 -0.66 6.07
N GLY A 325 9.75 -0.78 7.30
CA GLY A 325 8.81 0.16 7.89
C GLY A 325 9.44 1.50 8.28
N ASN A 326 8.76 2.25 9.13
CA ASN A 326 9.19 3.55 9.60
C ASN A 326 9.24 3.59 11.13
N THR A 327 8.92 4.72 11.76
CA THR A 327 8.94 4.85 13.23
C THR A 327 7.55 4.81 13.86
N ALA A 328 6.52 4.55 13.06
CA ALA A 328 5.13 4.40 13.47
C ALA A 328 4.76 2.92 13.44
N ASP A 329 3.68 2.57 14.15
CA ASP A 329 3.13 1.20 14.13
C ASP A 329 2.72 0.82 12.68
N ASN A 330 3.47 -0.09 12.05
CA ASN A 330 3.25 -0.52 10.68
C ASN A 330 2.57 -1.90 10.61
N SER A 331 1.78 -2.12 9.57
CA SER A 331 1.33 -3.46 9.15
C SER A 331 1.94 -3.80 7.79
N LEU A 332 2.85 -4.76 7.78
CA LEU A 332 3.66 -5.12 6.60
C LEU A 332 3.40 -6.57 6.22
N PHE A 333 3.09 -6.81 4.94
CA PHE A 333 2.78 -8.13 4.40
C PHE A 333 3.75 -8.47 3.26
N GLY A 334 4.50 -9.56 3.37
CA GLY A 334 5.35 -10.10 2.31
C GLY A 334 4.59 -10.90 1.25
N GLU A 335 3.42 -11.44 1.62
CA GLU A 335 2.57 -12.30 0.78
C GLU A 335 3.22 -13.64 0.41
N ALA A 336 3.88 -13.74 -0.75
CA ALA A 336 4.49 -14.99 -1.18
C ALA A 336 5.89 -14.70 -1.71
N GLY A 337 6.86 -15.53 -1.36
CA GLY A 337 8.25 -15.21 -1.64
C GLY A 337 9.09 -15.54 -0.43
N ASN A 338 10.40 -15.44 -0.56
CA ASN A 338 11.27 -15.42 0.61
C ASN A 338 11.57 -13.95 0.92
N ASP A 339 10.81 -13.38 1.85
CA ASP A 339 10.75 -11.96 2.08
C ASP A 339 11.70 -11.52 3.19
N SER A 340 12.14 -10.27 3.12
CA SER A 340 12.94 -9.62 4.16
C SER A 340 12.16 -8.43 4.69
N ILE A 341 11.58 -8.57 5.87
CA ILE A 341 10.72 -7.56 6.50
C ILE A 341 11.43 -7.00 7.74
N ASN A 342 11.52 -5.68 7.84
CA ASN A 342 11.99 -4.98 9.04
C ASN A 342 10.92 -3.95 9.46
N GLY A 343 10.36 -4.09 10.66
CA GLY A 343 9.31 -3.21 11.18
C GLY A 343 9.80 -1.78 11.44
N GLY A 344 10.95 -1.64 12.11
CA GLY A 344 11.55 -0.35 12.39
C GLY A 344 11.41 0.04 13.85
N ASP A 345 10.87 1.20 14.16
CA ASP A 345 10.40 1.51 15.52
C ASP A 345 8.87 1.51 15.49
N GLY A 346 8.20 1.07 16.56
CA GLY A 346 6.74 1.00 16.57
C GLY A 346 6.27 -0.31 17.16
N ASN A 347 4.96 -0.49 17.29
CA ASN A 347 4.37 -1.79 17.60
C ASN A 347 3.88 -2.41 16.31
N ASP A 348 4.75 -3.15 15.65
CA ASP A 348 4.53 -3.55 14.27
C ASP A 348 3.80 -4.87 14.16
N LYS A 349 3.08 -5.06 13.05
CA LYS A 349 2.48 -6.33 12.65
C LYS A 349 3.10 -6.77 11.34
N LEU A 350 3.93 -7.81 11.42
CA LEU A 350 4.75 -8.27 10.32
C LEU A 350 4.29 -9.67 9.92
N PHE A 351 3.94 -9.84 8.65
CA PHE A 351 3.45 -11.10 8.09
C PHE A 351 4.35 -11.50 6.92
N GLY A 352 5.13 -12.58 7.09
CA GLY A 352 5.98 -13.14 6.03
C GLY A 352 5.12 -13.70 4.90
N GLY A 353 4.28 -14.69 5.23
CA GLY A 353 3.27 -15.21 4.32
C GLY A 353 3.63 -16.61 3.88
N THR A 354 3.98 -16.85 2.62
CA THR A 354 4.48 -18.15 2.18
C THR A 354 5.90 -18.06 1.64
N GLY A 355 6.77 -18.95 2.08
CA GLY A 355 8.18 -19.00 1.70
C GLY A 355 9.04 -19.00 2.95
N ASN A 356 10.35 -18.82 2.80
CA ASN A 356 11.26 -18.79 3.95
C ASN A 356 11.64 -17.35 4.22
N ASP A 357 11.00 -16.74 5.20
CA ASP A 357 11.04 -15.32 5.43
C ASP A 357 12.06 -14.95 6.50
N TRP A 358 12.59 -13.73 6.38
CA TRP A 358 13.43 -13.09 7.38
C TRP A 358 12.70 -11.88 7.94
N ILE A 359 12.34 -11.92 9.22
CA ILE A 359 11.49 -10.90 9.85
C ILE A 359 12.16 -10.34 11.10
N ASP A 360 12.42 -9.04 11.09
CA ASP A 360 12.94 -8.27 12.22
C ASP A 360 11.87 -7.29 12.69
N GLY A 361 11.38 -7.45 13.92
CA GLY A 361 10.37 -6.59 14.53
C GLY A 361 10.82 -5.14 14.64
N GLY A 362 12.10 -4.94 14.99
CA GLY A 362 12.58 -3.64 15.41
C GLY A 362 12.18 -3.28 16.86
N PHE A 363 12.16 -1.99 17.19
CA PHE A 363 11.90 -1.55 18.55
C PHE A 363 10.41 -1.35 18.83
N GLY A 364 9.83 -2.20 19.69
CA GLY A 364 8.53 -1.98 20.31
C GLY A 364 7.82 -3.29 20.61
N PHE A 365 6.49 -3.28 20.72
CA PHE A 365 5.73 -4.52 20.96
C PHE A 365 5.28 -5.13 19.64
N ASP A 366 6.10 -6.01 19.09
CA ASP A 366 5.86 -6.50 17.73
C ASP A 366 5.06 -7.79 17.72
N THR A 367 4.27 -7.98 16.66
CA THR A 367 3.65 -9.25 16.30
C THR A 367 4.27 -9.71 15.00
N ILE A 368 4.99 -10.82 15.04
CA ILE A 368 5.69 -11.40 13.91
C ILE A 368 5.03 -12.75 13.60
N ASP A 369 4.50 -12.89 12.39
CA ASP A 369 3.97 -14.15 11.85
C ASP A 369 4.77 -14.55 10.61
N GLY A 370 5.56 -15.63 10.70
CA GLY A 370 6.30 -16.17 9.56
C GLY A 370 5.37 -16.76 8.49
N GLY A 371 4.24 -17.32 8.90
CA GLY A 371 3.32 -18.01 8.01
C GLY A 371 3.79 -19.42 7.64
N LEU A 372 3.85 -19.72 6.34
CA LEU A 372 4.21 -21.04 5.81
C LEU A 372 5.64 -21.05 5.29
N GLY A 373 6.51 -21.76 5.97
CA GLY A 373 7.82 -22.13 5.45
C GLY A 373 8.79 -22.43 6.56
N ASN A 374 10.02 -21.96 6.41
CA ASN A 374 11.04 -22.05 7.45
C ASN A 374 11.56 -20.64 7.72
N ASP A 375 10.95 -19.99 8.69
CA ASP A 375 11.03 -18.55 8.88
C ASP A 375 12.02 -18.20 9.98
N THR A 376 12.67 -17.06 9.84
CA THR A 376 13.73 -16.61 10.75
C THR A 376 13.41 -15.24 11.30
N THR A 377 13.48 -15.10 12.62
CA THR A 377 13.53 -13.80 13.28
C THR A 377 14.89 -13.53 13.91
N SER A 378 15.30 -12.27 13.97
CA SER A 378 16.64 -11.91 14.40
C SER A 378 16.64 -10.75 15.38
N TYR A 379 17.34 -10.95 16.50
CA TYR A 379 17.59 -9.97 17.54
C TYR A 379 19.06 -9.51 17.59
N ALA A 380 19.85 -9.79 16.56
CA ALA A 380 21.29 -9.55 16.54
C ALA A 380 21.69 -8.06 16.75
N PHE A 381 20.80 -7.12 16.45
CA PHE A 381 21.06 -5.69 16.59
C PHE A 381 20.63 -5.08 17.93
N TYR A 382 20.02 -5.88 18.81
CA TYR A 382 19.51 -5.43 20.10
C TYR A 382 20.57 -5.51 21.19
N TRP A 383 20.37 -4.70 22.23
CA TRP A 383 21.33 -4.56 23.32
C TRP A 383 20.81 -5.26 24.57
N GLY A 384 21.68 -6.08 25.17
CA GLY A 384 21.34 -6.85 26.37
C GLY A 384 20.62 -8.16 26.03
N PRO A 385 20.41 -9.02 27.04
CA PRO A 385 19.93 -10.38 26.80
C PRO A 385 18.46 -10.43 26.39
N ILE A 386 18.06 -11.53 25.76
CA ILE A 386 16.66 -11.91 25.55
C ILE A 386 16.32 -13.23 26.25
N ASN A 387 15.05 -13.36 26.61
CA ASN A 387 14.41 -14.64 26.93
C ASN A 387 13.40 -14.93 25.81
N ALA A 388 13.78 -15.80 24.88
CA ALA A 388 12.97 -16.22 23.76
C ALA A 388 12.42 -17.63 23.98
N ASN A 389 11.12 -17.80 23.71
CA ASN A 389 10.48 -19.11 23.74
C ASN A 389 9.51 -19.25 22.56
N LEU A 390 9.95 -19.95 21.52
CA LEU A 390 9.18 -20.20 20.30
C LEU A 390 7.96 -21.09 20.56
N SER A 391 7.98 -21.94 21.59
CA SER A 391 6.82 -22.78 21.95
C SER A 391 5.67 -21.97 22.54
N THR A 392 5.97 -20.88 23.23
CA THR A 392 4.96 -19.93 23.73
C THR A 392 4.73 -18.76 22.78
N GLY A 393 5.61 -18.57 21.80
CA GLY A 393 5.58 -17.44 20.88
C GLY A 393 5.89 -16.11 21.56
N VAL A 394 6.81 -16.08 22.53
CA VAL A 394 7.11 -14.86 23.29
C VAL A 394 8.62 -14.63 23.37
N VAL A 395 9.03 -13.40 23.07
CA VAL A 395 10.37 -12.88 23.36
C VAL A 395 10.26 -11.73 24.36
N SER A 396 11.12 -11.73 25.37
CA SER A 396 11.15 -10.68 26.40
C SER A 396 12.56 -10.24 26.70
N PHE A 397 12.73 -8.97 27.10
CA PHE A 397 14.03 -8.34 27.32
C PHE A 397 14.27 -8.11 28.83
N PRO A 398 15.07 -8.93 29.52
CA PRO A 398 15.28 -8.80 30.96
C PRO A 398 16.03 -7.51 31.32
N GLY A 399 15.53 -6.77 32.29
CA GLY A 399 16.21 -5.59 32.85
C GLY A 399 16.00 -4.29 32.08
N ASN A 400 15.43 -4.35 30.88
CA ASN A 400 14.81 -3.20 30.22
C ASN A 400 13.29 -3.35 30.37
N SER A 401 12.65 -2.42 31.05
CA SER A 401 11.20 -2.50 31.22
C SER A 401 10.53 -2.07 29.91
N VAL A 402 9.47 -2.77 29.51
CA VAL A 402 8.37 -2.26 28.66
C VAL A 402 8.37 -2.61 27.15
N PHE A 403 8.84 -3.77 26.69
CA PHE A 403 8.19 -4.48 25.56
C PHE A 403 8.53 -5.98 25.44
N THR A 404 7.63 -6.71 24.78
CA THR A 404 7.70 -8.15 24.47
C THR A 404 7.15 -8.37 23.07
N ASP A 405 7.77 -9.26 22.32
CA ASP A 405 7.28 -9.60 20.98
C ASP A 405 6.49 -10.88 21.04
N THR A 406 5.48 -10.95 20.16
CA THR A 406 4.68 -12.13 19.92
C THR A 406 5.12 -12.77 18.61
N LEU A 407 5.58 -14.01 18.68
CA LEU A 407 6.01 -14.80 17.53
C LEU A 407 4.96 -15.87 17.19
N VAL A 408 4.61 -15.95 15.92
CA VAL A 408 3.69 -16.94 15.35
C VAL A 408 4.40 -17.59 14.16
N SER A 409 4.36 -18.92 14.06
CA SER A 409 4.94 -19.66 12.94
C SER A 409 6.40 -19.29 12.64
N ILE A 410 7.25 -19.23 13.68
CA ILE A 410 8.69 -18.99 13.54
C ILE A 410 9.47 -20.24 13.94
N GLU A 411 10.34 -20.71 13.04
CA GLU A 411 11.20 -21.88 13.25
C GLU A 411 12.61 -21.50 13.71
N ASN A 412 13.13 -20.33 13.30
CA ASN A 412 14.52 -19.97 13.53
C ASN A 412 14.62 -18.63 14.27
N LEU A 413 15.60 -18.54 15.17
CA LEU A 413 15.85 -17.34 15.96
C LEU A 413 17.33 -17.08 16.12
N ILE A 414 17.71 -15.82 15.90
CA ILE A 414 19.05 -15.31 16.21
C ILE A 414 18.94 -14.40 17.43
N GLY A 415 19.77 -14.68 18.43
CA GLY A 415 19.89 -13.92 19.67
C GLY A 415 20.57 -12.56 19.50
N THR A 416 20.91 -11.96 20.63
CA THR A 416 21.63 -10.70 20.78
C THR A 416 23.11 -10.96 21.05
N ALA A 417 23.91 -9.91 21.25
CA ALA A 417 25.27 -10.06 21.81
C ALA A 417 25.29 -10.13 23.36
N GLY A 418 24.15 -10.39 24.00
CA GLY A 418 23.96 -10.55 25.44
C GLY A 418 23.91 -12.02 25.85
N ASN A 419 23.68 -12.29 27.14
CA ASN A 419 23.55 -13.67 27.63
C ASN A 419 22.11 -14.15 27.48
N ASP A 420 21.79 -14.78 26.36
CA ASP A 420 20.43 -15.10 25.98
C ASP A 420 19.93 -16.40 26.59
N THR A 421 18.61 -16.53 26.69
CA THR A 421 17.92 -17.79 26.95
C THR A 421 16.96 -18.05 25.81
N ILE A 422 17.26 -19.04 24.98
CA ILE A 422 16.50 -19.35 23.76
C ILE A 422 15.95 -20.78 23.90
N THR A 423 14.63 -20.90 23.79
CA THR A 423 13.93 -22.20 23.74
C THR A 423 13.16 -22.31 22.43
N GLY A 424 13.42 -23.37 21.66
CA GLY A 424 12.70 -23.70 20.44
C GLY A 424 11.29 -24.23 20.69
N ASN A 425 10.67 -24.79 19.65
CA ASN A 425 9.31 -25.30 19.67
C ASN A 425 9.30 -26.82 19.39
N THR A 426 8.35 -27.30 18.58
CA THR A 426 8.25 -28.72 18.23
C THR A 426 8.70 -29.03 16.81
N ALA A 427 9.04 -28.00 16.04
CA ALA A 427 9.61 -28.09 14.70
C ALA A 427 11.14 -28.17 14.79
N ASP A 428 11.78 -28.47 13.66
CA ASP A 428 13.24 -28.44 13.56
C ASP A 428 13.70 -26.97 13.59
N ASN A 429 14.35 -26.54 14.66
CA ASN A 429 14.74 -25.15 14.85
C ASN A 429 16.22 -24.91 14.53
N SER A 430 16.56 -23.75 13.94
CA SER A 430 17.93 -23.23 13.91
C SER A 430 18.06 -22.05 14.88
N LEU A 431 18.84 -22.24 15.94
CA LEU A 431 18.95 -21.28 17.05
C LEU A 431 20.41 -20.81 17.19
N PHE A 432 20.61 -19.49 17.22
CA PHE A 432 21.93 -18.85 17.34
C PHE A 432 21.98 -17.95 18.58
N GLY A 433 22.96 -18.16 19.47
CA GLY A 433 23.22 -17.29 20.64
C GLY A 433 24.04 -16.04 20.32
N GLU A 434 24.80 -16.06 19.22
CA GLU A 434 25.73 -15.00 18.80
C GLU A 434 26.91 -14.78 19.75
N ALA A 435 26.83 -13.85 20.69
CA ALA A 435 27.93 -13.60 21.63
C ALA A 435 27.34 -13.40 23.01
N GLY A 436 28.02 -13.91 24.05
CA GLY A 436 27.40 -14.00 25.37
C GLY A 436 27.60 -15.38 25.94
N ASN A 437 27.12 -15.59 27.16
CA ASN A 437 27.04 -16.93 27.73
C ASN A 437 25.59 -17.38 27.60
N ASP A 438 25.27 -18.06 26.51
CA ASP A 438 23.89 -18.29 26.10
C ASP A 438 23.36 -19.60 26.66
N THR A 439 22.05 -19.70 26.84
CA THR A 439 21.37 -20.94 27.21
C THR A 439 20.39 -21.30 26.11
N ILE A 440 20.69 -22.36 25.35
CA ILE A 440 19.93 -22.78 24.18
C ILE A 440 19.32 -24.15 24.43
N ASN A 441 18.01 -24.27 24.19
CA ASN A 441 17.25 -25.52 24.24
C ASN A 441 16.46 -25.68 22.95
N GLY A 442 16.79 -26.66 22.12
CA GLY A 442 16.08 -26.91 20.86
C GLY A 442 14.61 -27.26 21.03
N GLY A 443 14.27 -28.03 22.08
CA GLY A 443 12.90 -28.49 22.32
C GLY A 443 12.65 -29.88 21.74
N LEU A 444 11.58 -30.04 20.96
CA LEU A 444 11.39 -31.25 20.15
C LEU A 444 11.71 -30.89 18.70
N GLY A 445 12.36 -31.79 17.98
CA GLY A 445 12.75 -31.52 16.60
C GLY A 445 14.11 -32.14 16.34
N LEU A 446 14.66 -31.96 15.14
CA LEU A 446 16.07 -32.11 14.84
C LEU A 446 16.68 -30.71 14.78
N ASP A 447 17.16 -30.24 15.92
CA ASP A 447 17.54 -28.83 16.05
C ASP A 447 19.00 -28.59 15.66
N THR A 448 19.29 -27.42 15.11
CA THR A 448 20.64 -26.92 14.86
C THR A 448 20.94 -25.77 15.81
N LEU A 449 21.85 -25.98 16.75
CA LEU A 449 22.17 -25.07 17.84
C LEU A 449 23.58 -24.51 17.65
N THR A 450 23.71 -23.19 17.68
CA THR A 450 24.99 -22.48 17.59
C THR A 450 25.09 -21.56 18.80
N GLY A 451 26.07 -21.80 19.67
CA GLY A 451 26.26 -20.99 20.88
C GLY A 451 26.86 -19.63 20.53
N GLY A 452 27.90 -19.66 19.71
CA GLY A 452 28.65 -18.50 19.30
C GLY A 452 29.84 -18.23 20.21
N ALA A 453 30.06 -16.96 20.54
CA ALA A 453 31.20 -16.54 21.34
C ALA A 453 30.84 -16.40 22.83
N GLY A 454 31.27 -17.35 23.63
CA GLY A 454 31.29 -17.24 25.09
C GLY A 454 31.31 -18.61 25.74
N ASN A 455 30.73 -18.74 26.92
CA ASN A 455 30.58 -20.01 27.61
C ASN A 455 29.12 -20.43 27.56
N ASP A 456 28.77 -21.26 26.59
CA ASP A 456 27.36 -21.51 26.27
C ASP A 456 26.83 -22.79 26.92
N PHE A 457 25.53 -22.82 27.16
CA PHE A 457 24.80 -23.91 27.79
C PHE A 457 23.79 -24.50 26.81
N PHE A 458 24.07 -25.72 26.33
CA PHE A 458 23.14 -26.47 25.48
C PHE A 458 22.31 -27.42 26.34
N ARG A 459 21.02 -27.12 26.49
CA ARG A 459 20.09 -27.92 27.29
C ARG A 459 19.40 -28.96 26.40
N LEU A 460 19.52 -30.22 26.79
CA LEU A 460 18.95 -31.37 26.11
C LEU A 460 17.89 -32.02 27.00
N ASP A 461 16.63 -31.68 26.75
CA ASP A 461 15.48 -32.11 27.54
C ASP A 461 14.76 -33.35 27.00
N ASN A 462 15.00 -33.71 25.74
CA ASN A 462 14.37 -34.82 25.06
C ASN A 462 15.39 -35.82 24.51
N VAL A 463 15.03 -37.10 24.55
CA VAL A 463 15.86 -38.24 24.12
C VAL A 463 15.42 -38.85 22.78
N ALA A 464 14.39 -38.29 22.14
CA ALA A 464 13.76 -38.88 20.96
C ALA A 464 14.49 -38.58 19.64
N ASN A 465 15.15 -37.41 19.54
CA ASN A 465 15.78 -36.90 18.33
C ASN A 465 17.21 -36.43 18.59
N ARG A 466 17.99 -36.22 17.52
CA ARG A 466 19.40 -35.82 17.59
C ARG A 466 19.59 -34.38 17.14
N ASP A 467 20.00 -33.52 18.06
CA ASP A 467 20.34 -32.14 17.74
C ASP A 467 21.79 -32.05 17.25
N LEU A 468 22.07 -31.04 16.42
CA LEU A 468 23.39 -30.67 15.93
C LEU A 468 23.86 -29.41 16.67
N ILE A 469 24.92 -29.53 17.47
CA ILE A 469 25.64 -28.37 17.98
C ILE A 469 26.77 -28.05 17.02
N THR A 470 26.77 -26.84 16.46
CA THR A 470 27.62 -26.49 15.31
C THR A 470 29.02 -26.01 15.71
N ASP A 471 29.20 -25.48 16.92
CA ASP A 471 30.41 -24.76 17.32
C ASP A 471 30.92 -25.06 18.75
N PHE A 472 30.52 -26.20 19.32
CA PHE A 472 30.89 -26.61 20.68
C PHE A 472 32.42 -26.54 20.95
N SER A 473 32.80 -25.80 21.98
CA SER A 473 34.18 -25.50 22.35
C SER A 473 34.50 -25.91 23.79
N VAL A 474 35.53 -26.74 23.97
CA VAL A 474 36.05 -27.11 25.31
C VAL A 474 37.21 -26.19 25.70
N PRO A 475 37.23 -25.57 26.91
CA PRO A 475 36.33 -25.79 28.05
C PRO A 475 35.21 -24.75 28.20
N ALA A 476 34.90 -23.99 27.14
CA ALA A 476 33.98 -22.86 27.22
C ALA A 476 32.52 -23.32 27.42
N ASP A 477 32.09 -24.30 26.64
CA ASP A 477 30.69 -24.69 26.55
C ASP A 477 30.34 -25.89 27.42
N THR A 478 29.07 -25.97 27.79
CA THR A 478 28.51 -26.96 28.71
C THR A 478 27.24 -27.57 28.12
N ILE A 479 27.15 -28.91 28.16
CA ILE A 479 25.91 -29.63 27.85
C ILE A 479 25.15 -29.92 29.15
N ILE A 480 23.90 -29.49 29.23
CA ILE A 480 22.99 -29.75 30.33
C ILE A 480 22.02 -30.85 29.92
N LEU A 481 22.16 -32.04 30.50
CA LEU A 481 21.19 -33.13 30.34
C LEU A 481 20.04 -32.95 31.36
N ALA A 482 18.79 -33.08 30.91
CA ALA A 482 17.52 -32.81 31.62
C ALA A 482 17.43 -33.23 33.10
N ASN A 483 18.26 -34.16 33.57
CA ASN A 483 18.19 -34.75 34.90
C ASN A 483 19.13 -34.11 35.95
N SER A 484 19.89 -33.06 35.62
CA SER A 484 20.89 -32.50 36.55
C SER A 484 20.39 -31.41 37.50
N LEU A 485 19.10 -31.01 37.44
CA LEU A 485 18.54 -29.95 38.30
C LEU A 485 17.24 -30.30 39.04
N ASP A 486 17.00 -31.57 39.40
CA ASP A 486 16.12 -31.88 40.53
C ASP A 486 16.99 -32.20 41.75
N SER A 487 17.13 -31.24 42.66
CA SER A 487 17.82 -31.39 43.95
C SER A 487 17.21 -32.49 44.86
N THR A 488 16.18 -33.22 44.41
CA THR A 488 15.59 -34.35 45.12
C THR A 488 15.79 -35.72 44.45
N LEU A 489 16.37 -35.82 43.25
CA LEU A 489 16.55 -37.12 42.58
C LEU A 489 17.95 -37.70 42.78
N THR A 490 18.09 -38.46 43.87
CA THR A 490 19.25 -39.34 44.07
C THR A 490 19.18 -40.53 43.11
N GLY A 491 20.06 -40.55 42.11
CA GLY A 491 20.52 -41.76 41.44
C GLY A 491 19.54 -42.44 40.49
N ALA A 492 19.41 -41.93 39.26
CA ALA A 492 19.20 -42.74 38.05
C ALA A 492 19.44 -41.88 36.80
N ILE A 493 20.53 -42.15 36.08
CA ILE A 493 20.69 -41.69 34.69
C ILE A 493 19.82 -42.64 33.85
N ASN A 494 18.82 -42.12 33.15
CA ASN A 494 17.97 -42.90 32.25
C ASN A 494 18.76 -43.25 30.97
N PRO A 495 18.95 -44.54 30.60
CA PRO A 495 19.81 -44.98 29.50
C PRO A 495 19.19 -44.77 28.10
N GLY A 496 18.44 -43.68 27.89
CA GLY A 496 17.70 -43.44 26.64
C GLY A 496 18.33 -42.47 25.65
N ILE A 497 19.44 -41.81 25.99
CA ILE A 497 20.03 -40.75 25.15
C ILE A 497 20.67 -41.37 23.90
N LYS A 498 19.98 -41.31 22.75
CA LYS A 498 20.51 -41.77 21.47
C LYS A 498 20.99 -40.60 20.62
N GLY A 499 22.30 -40.34 20.69
CA GLY A 499 23.10 -39.72 19.63
C GLY A 499 23.13 -38.20 19.60
N LEU A 500 24.32 -37.64 19.80
CA LEU A 500 24.69 -36.27 19.46
C LEU A 500 25.63 -36.34 18.26
N LEU A 501 25.67 -35.33 17.39
CA LEU A 501 26.68 -35.25 16.34
C LEU A 501 27.45 -33.94 16.52
N PHE A 502 28.76 -34.04 16.75
CA PHE A 502 29.67 -32.91 16.89
C PHE A 502 30.41 -32.65 15.58
N ASN A 503 30.50 -31.39 15.15
CA ASN A 503 31.39 -31.00 14.05
C ASN A 503 32.44 -30.00 14.56
N SER A 504 33.40 -30.46 15.37
CA SER A 504 34.55 -29.64 15.74
C SER A 504 35.69 -29.83 14.74
N GLY A 505 36.09 -28.75 14.07
CA GLY A 505 37.34 -28.73 13.31
C GLY A 505 38.54 -28.93 14.24
N ASN A 506 39.38 -29.93 13.96
CA ASN A 506 40.68 -30.25 14.57
C ASN A 506 40.84 -29.87 16.07
N VAL A 507 40.45 -30.78 16.97
CA VAL A 507 40.80 -30.68 18.39
C VAL A 507 42.06 -31.50 18.68
N ASP A 508 43.11 -30.86 19.20
CA ASP A 508 44.34 -31.49 19.70
C ASP A 508 44.03 -32.31 20.96
N GLY A 509 44.14 -33.64 20.87
CA GLY A 509 43.77 -34.60 21.92
C GLY A 509 44.63 -34.56 23.19
N SER A 510 45.50 -33.58 23.37
CA SER A 510 46.40 -33.46 24.52
C SER A 510 45.81 -32.69 25.72
N VAL A 511 44.58 -32.18 25.64
CA VAL A 511 43.97 -31.29 26.66
C VAL A 511 42.71 -31.86 27.33
N LEU A 512 42.32 -33.11 27.05
CA LEU A 512 41.12 -33.73 27.62
C LEU A 512 41.37 -34.29 29.04
N ASP A 513 41.18 -33.47 30.08
CA ASP A 513 41.03 -33.94 31.46
C ASP A 513 39.56 -34.34 31.70
N ALA A 514 39.33 -35.63 31.91
CA ALA A 514 38.01 -36.22 32.16
C ALA A 514 37.27 -35.62 33.38
N ALA A 515 37.97 -34.87 34.24
CA ALA A 515 37.35 -34.14 35.34
C ALA A 515 36.53 -32.91 34.90
N GLN A 516 36.75 -32.38 33.69
CA GLN A 516 36.12 -31.13 33.25
C GLN A 516 34.79 -31.32 32.51
N PHE A 517 34.46 -32.54 32.07
CA PHE A 517 33.24 -32.84 31.31
C PHE A 517 31.99 -33.01 32.20
N PHE A 518 32.18 -33.21 33.51
CA PHE A 518 31.10 -33.35 34.49
C PHE A 518 31.51 -32.73 35.84
N GLN A 519 31.39 -31.41 35.98
CA GLN A 519 31.42 -30.82 37.32
C GLN A 519 30.10 -31.13 38.04
N GLY A 520 30.08 -32.22 38.80
CA GLY A 520 28.94 -32.58 39.64
C GLY A 520 29.03 -33.88 40.43
N VAL A 521 29.89 -34.84 40.04
CA VAL A 521 30.02 -36.11 40.78
C VAL A 521 31.45 -36.62 40.72
N GLY A 522 32.12 -36.62 41.87
CA GLY A 522 33.42 -37.27 42.01
C GLY A 522 33.27 -38.77 41.83
N PHE A 523 33.85 -39.34 40.78
CA PHE A 523 33.99 -40.78 40.63
C PHE A 523 35.34 -41.23 41.20
N THR A 524 35.32 -41.85 42.38
CA THR A 524 36.45 -42.64 42.86
C THR A 524 36.49 -43.95 42.11
N GLY A 525 37.65 -44.27 41.52
CA GLY A 525 37.88 -45.41 40.64
C GLY A 525 37.35 -46.76 41.17
N GLY A 526 36.63 -47.45 40.29
CA GLY A 526 36.15 -48.82 40.45
C GLY A 526 35.89 -49.42 39.07
N ALA A 527 36.21 -50.71 38.92
CA ALA A 527 36.34 -51.42 37.65
C ALA A 527 35.09 -51.41 36.74
N LEU A 528 35.37 -51.48 35.43
CA LEU A 528 34.44 -51.60 34.31
C LEU A 528 33.43 -52.76 34.53
N GLY A 529 32.14 -52.42 34.62
CA GLY A 529 31.04 -53.38 34.70
C GLY A 529 29.70 -52.72 34.34
N ASP A 530 29.06 -53.27 33.31
CA ASP A 530 27.62 -53.29 33.00
C ASP A 530 26.79 -52.03 33.31
N SER A 531 27.25 -50.85 32.86
CA SER A 531 26.46 -49.62 32.97
C SER A 531 26.43 -48.90 31.63
N SER A 532 25.22 -48.60 31.13
CA SER A 532 25.02 -47.76 29.95
C SER A 532 25.66 -46.40 30.18
N GLY A 533 26.42 -45.90 29.21
CA GLY A 533 27.22 -44.69 29.42
C GLY A 533 27.90 -44.15 28.17
N ILE A 534 28.29 -42.87 28.27
CA ILE A 534 29.09 -42.16 27.26
C ILE A 534 30.56 -42.30 27.64
N TYR A 535 31.39 -42.77 26.71
CA TYR A 535 32.82 -43.02 26.88
C TYR A 535 33.63 -42.19 25.89
N VAL A 536 34.68 -41.51 26.35
CA VAL A 536 35.64 -40.81 25.48
C VAL A 536 36.86 -41.71 25.29
N ASN A 537 37.14 -42.09 24.04
CA ASN A 537 38.33 -42.83 23.68
C ASN A 537 39.54 -41.89 23.69
N THR A 538 40.36 -42.00 24.73
CA THR A 538 41.51 -41.13 24.97
C THR A 538 42.66 -41.33 23.97
N SER A 539 42.59 -42.34 23.09
CA SER A 539 43.62 -42.60 22.07
C SER A 539 43.36 -41.92 20.73
N ASN A 540 42.10 -41.57 20.43
CA ASN A 540 41.71 -40.96 19.16
C ASN A 540 40.67 -39.83 19.29
N GLY A 541 40.18 -39.53 20.50
CA GLY A 541 39.22 -38.45 20.76
C GLY A 541 37.76 -38.82 20.49
N ASP A 542 37.48 -40.04 20.04
CA ASP A 542 36.11 -40.46 19.69
C ASP A 542 35.23 -40.57 20.93
N ILE A 543 33.99 -40.11 20.82
CA ILE A 543 32.97 -40.28 21.85
C ILE A 543 32.08 -41.47 21.45
N TRP A 544 31.90 -42.42 22.36
CA TRP A 544 31.17 -43.68 22.17
C TRP A 544 30.00 -43.77 23.14
N TYR A 545 28.85 -44.26 22.69
CA TYR A 545 27.72 -44.62 23.55
C TYR A 545 27.62 -46.13 23.64
N ASN A 546 27.57 -46.66 24.86
CA ASN A 546 27.27 -48.06 25.11
C ASN A 546 25.86 -48.18 25.70
N ASP A 547 24.98 -48.89 25.00
CA ASP A 547 23.63 -49.22 25.44
C ASP A 547 23.64 -50.64 26.02
N SER A 548 23.25 -50.82 27.30
CA SER A 548 23.22 -52.16 27.90
C SER A 548 22.09 -53.05 27.38
N ASP A 549 21.11 -52.49 26.66
CA ASP A 549 19.92 -53.21 26.20
C ASP A 549 19.99 -53.67 24.73
N VAL A 550 21.07 -53.30 24.01
CA VAL A 550 21.35 -53.77 22.64
C VAL A 550 22.84 -54.08 22.52
N VAL A 551 23.21 -55.21 21.90
CA VAL A 551 24.59 -55.74 21.85
C VAL A 551 25.53 -54.91 20.93
N ASP A 552 25.27 -53.61 20.73
CA ASP A 552 26.00 -52.77 19.80
C ASP A 552 26.43 -51.45 20.46
N SER A 553 27.72 -51.13 20.34
CA SER A 553 28.31 -49.84 20.72
C SER A 553 28.29 -48.90 19.51
N TYR A 554 27.86 -47.64 19.69
CA TYR A 554 27.71 -46.68 18.58
C TYR A 554 28.71 -45.52 18.71
N LEU A 555 29.32 -45.13 17.58
CA LEU A 555 30.20 -43.98 17.47
C LEU A 555 29.36 -42.70 17.42
N ILE A 556 29.59 -41.77 18.37
CA ILE A 556 28.85 -40.51 18.51
C ILE A 556 29.54 -39.37 17.73
N ALA A 557 30.86 -39.37 17.64
CA ALA A 557 31.61 -38.42 16.81
C ALA A 557 32.93 -39.02 16.30
N ASN A 558 33.30 -38.68 15.06
CA ASN A 558 34.57 -39.03 14.45
C ASN A 558 35.48 -37.80 14.49
N VAL A 559 36.51 -37.81 15.33
CA VAL A 559 37.53 -36.76 15.30
C VAL A 559 38.57 -37.21 14.27
N GLY A 560 38.54 -36.60 13.08
CA GLY A 560 39.32 -37.02 11.92
C GLY A 560 40.80 -37.33 12.22
N ALA A 561 41.20 -38.55 11.85
CA ALA A 561 42.56 -39.05 11.62
C ALA A 561 43.69 -38.54 12.55
N VAL A 562 43.87 -39.20 13.69
CA VAL A 562 45.18 -39.22 14.37
C VAL A 562 46.12 -40.13 13.59
N ALA A 563 47.18 -39.56 13.01
CA ALA A 563 48.30 -40.34 12.46
C ALA A 563 48.98 -41.13 13.60
N ALA A 564 48.64 -42.40 13.75
CA ALA A 564 49.23 -43.27 14.76
C ALA A 564 50.68 -43.64 14.37
N ALA A 565 51.65 -43.00 15.03
CA ALA A 565 53.00 -43.51 15.13
C ALA A 565 53.02 -44.77 16.02
N GLY A 566 52.94 -45.94 15.38
CA GLY A 566 53.40 -47.23 15.90
C GLY A 566 52.57 -47.87 17.01
N MET A 567 51.81 -48.93 16.67
CA MET A 567 52.02 -50.31 17.18
C MET A 567 51.01 -51.32 16.58
N THR A 568 51.59 -52.29 15.87
CA THR A 568 51.25 -53.70 15.54
C THR A 568 49.82 -54.28 15.61
N ASN A 569 49.37 -54.77 14.44
CA ASN A 569 48.43 -55.86 14.10
C ASN A 569 47.83 -56.74 15.22
N ALA A 570 46.50 -56.73 15.30
CA ALA A 570 45.52 -57.85 15.41
C ALA A 570 44.18 -57.21 15.83
N ASP A 571 43.01 -57.32 15.21
CA ASP A 571 42.46 -58.13 14.11
C ASP A 571 41.41 -57.27 13.38
N PHE A 572 41.25 -57.49 12.07
CA PHE A 572 40.20 -56.90 11.22
C PHE A 572 38.87 -57.68 11.37
N VAL A 573 37.72 -56.99 11.41
CA VAL A 573 36.48 -57.39 10.70
C VAL A 573 35.66 -56.13 10.30
N TYR A 574 35.16 -56.14 9.06
CA TYR A 574 34.36 -55.12 8.35
C TYR A 574 32.84 -55.44 8.39
N GLY A 575 31.99 -54.43 8.17
CA GLY A 575 30.65 -54.54 7.55
C GLY A 575 29.48 -54.20 8.49
N VAL A 576 28.43 -53.46 8.10
CA VAL A 576 27.94 -52.92 6.81
C VAL A 576 27.45 -51.50 7.06
#